data_AF-A0A6G2VN25-F1
#
_entry.id   AF-A0A6G2VN25-F1
#
_cell.length_a   1.000
_cell.length_b   1.000
_cell.length_c   1.000
_cell.angle_alpha   90.00
_cell.angle_beta   90.00
_cell.angle_gamma   90.00
#
_symmetry.space_group_name_H-M   'P 1'
#
loop_
_entity.id
_entity.type
_entity.pdbx_description
1 polymer ?
#
loop_
_entity_poly.entity_id
_entity_poly.type
_entity_poly.pdbx_seq_one_letter_code
_entity_poly.pdbx_strand_id
1 'polypeptide(L)'
;AEAALGTAREEATSAERRRAATQARHEALALGLRRKDGTGILLGARDRLTGVLGPAAELLTVTPGYEIPLAAAFGVAADAIAVTTPRAAAEAITLLRKQDGGRASLLLAGPPDGTTPTADGAGDDHGLPDENPPGAPFATPLPAAALVRGPAELMPAVRRMLAGIVVVDTLEDAETLVYTRPELTAVTADGDLLGAYFAHGGSAGAPSLLEVQAAVDEAAAELAELAVRCAELAEAQHTAAERRERSAAL
;
A
#
# COMPACT_ATOMS: atom_id res chain seq x y z
N ALA A 1 22.92 49.63 -7.38
CA ALA A 1 22.46 48.82 -8.52
C ALA A 1 23.19 47.47 -8.60
N GLU A 2 24.52 47.44 -8.47
CA GLU A 2 25.31 46.20 -8.55
C GLU A 2 25.01 45.19 -7.42
N ALA A 3 24.94 45.64 -6.16
CA ALA A 3 24.56 44.77 -5.04
C ALA A 3 23.17 44.12 -5.23
N ALA A 4 22.18 44.88 -5.73
CA ALA A 4 20.84 44.37 -5.98
C ALA A 4 20.79 43.34 -7.11
N LEU A 5 21.60 43.51 -8.16
CA LEU A 5 21.75 42.50 -9.22
C LEU A 5 22.46 41.24 -8.70
N GLY A 6 23.45 41.40 -7.80
CA GLY A 6 24.11 40.29 -7.12
C GLY A 6 23.11 39.44 -6.32
N THR A 7 22.33 40.07 -5.44
CA THR A 7 21.29 39.40 -4.65
C THR A 7 20.27 38.69 -5.53
N ALA A 8 19.77 39.34 -6.59
CA ALA A 8 18.80 38.71 -7.50
C ALA A 8 19.36 37.46 -8.21
N ARG A 9 20.65 37.47 -8.60
CA ARG A 9 21.32 36.32 -9.21
C ARG A 9 21.52 35.17 -8.23
N GLU A 10 21.89 35.48 -6.98
CA GLU A 10 22.07 34.48 -5.93
C GLU A 10 20.74 33.80 -5.58
N GLU A 11 19.66 34.57 -5.44
CA GLU A 11 18.31 34.06 -5.19
C GLU A 11 17.83 33.17 -6.35
N ALA A 12 17.99 33.60 -7.60
CA ALA A 12 17.63 32.82 -8.78
C ALA A 12 18.42 31.51 -8.86
N THR A 13 19.73 31.56 -8.64
CA THR A 13 20.58 30.35 -8.65
C THR A 13 20.20 29.38 -7.53
N SER A 14 19.87 29.89 -6.34
CA SER A 14 19.42 29.08 -5.21
C SER A 14 18.07 28.41 -5.48
N ALA A 15 17.11 29.14 -6.06
CA ALA A 15 15.82 28.59 -6.46
C ALA A 15 15.96 27.50 -7.54
N GLU A 16 16.80 27.74 -8.56
CA GLU A 16 17.03 26.76 -9.63
C GLU A 16 17.71 25.48 -9.11
N ARG A 17 18.66 25.61 -8.18
CA ARG A 17 19.29 24.44 -7.51
C ARG A 17 18.29 23.63 -6.71
N ARG A 18 17.39 24.29 -5.98
CA ARG A 18 16.31 23.62 -5.23
C ARG A 18 15.37 22.89 -6.19
N ARG A 19 14.93 23.55 -7.27
CA ARG A 19 14.10 22.94 -8.32
C ARG A 19 14.74 21.69 -8.91
N ALA A 20 16.03 21.74 -9.25
CA ALA A 20 16.75 20.60 -9.79
C ALA A 20 16.86 19.44 -8.77
N ALA A 21 17.10 19.74 -7.49
CA ALA A 21 17.15 18.72 -6.44
C ALA A 21 15.78 18.06 -6.19
N THR A 22 14.71 18.85 -6.12
CA THR A 22 13.33 18.34 -5.97
C THR A 22 12.91 17.53 -7.20
N GLN A 23 13.31 17.94 -8.40
CA GLN A 23 13.07 17.18 -9.64
C GLN A 23 13.74 15.80 -9.60
N ALA A 24 15.02 15.75 -9.22
CA ALA A 24 15.75 14.49 -9.10
C ALA A 24 15.13 13.56 -8.03
N ARG A 25 14.68 14.13 -6.91
CA ARG A 25 13.96 13.37 -5.85
C ARG A 25 12.63 12.83 -6.36
N HIS A 26 11.83 13.65 -7.04
CA HIS A 26 10.56 13.24 -7.64
C HIS A 26 10.77 12.09 -8.65
N GLU A 27 11.77 12.21 -9.53
CA GLU A 27 12.10 11.16 -10.50
C GLU A 27 12.53 9.85 -9.84
N ALA A 28 13.37 9.92 -8.80
CA ALA A 28 13.80 8.73 -8.05
C ALA A 28 12.64 8.03 -7.33
N LEU A 29 11.76 8.79 -6.68
CA LEU A 29 10.57 8.27 -6.00
C LEU A 29 9.58 7.67 -7.00
N ALA A 30 9.31 8.37 -8.10
CA ALA A 30 8.41 7.91 -9.15
C ALA A 30 8.92 6.64 -9.85
N LEU A 31 10.24 6.54 -10.09
CA LEU A 31 10.86 5.32 -10.65
C LEU A 31 10.74 4.15 -9.66
N GLY A 32 10.87 4.42 -8.35
CA GLY A 32 10.69 3.45 -7.29
C GLY A 32 9.27 2.87 -7.22
N LEU A 33 8.25 3.72 -7.40
CA LEU A 33 6.83 3.32 -7.45
C LEU A 33 6.49 2.53 -8.71
N ARG A 34 6.88 3.03 -9.89
CA ARG A 34 6.59 2.36 -11.18
C ARG A 34 7.16 0.94 -11.25
N ARG A 35 8.32 0.71 -10.62
CA ARG A 35 8.93 -0.63 -10.59
C ARG A 35 8.19 -1.61 -9.67
N LYS A 36 7.39 -1.10 -8.73
CA LYS A 36 6.83 -1.89 -7.62
C LYS A 36 5.33 -2.14 -7.72
N ASP A 37 4.56 -1.31 -8.42
CA ASP A 37 3.11 -1.43 -8.45
C ASP A 37 2.53 -1.58 -9.88
N GLY A 38 2.15 -2.81 -10.22
CA GLY A 38 1.49 -3.16 -11.49
C GLY A 38 -0.03 -3.19 -11.41
N THR A 39 -0.61 -2.90 -10.25
CA THR A 39 -2.04 -2.95 -9.98
C THR A 39 -2.79 -1.99 -10.89
N GLY A 40 -2.30 -0.75 -11.02
CA GLY A 40 -2.88 0.26 -11.92
C GLY A 40 -2.85 -0.13 -13.41
N ILE A 41 -1.80 -0.80 -13.87
CA ILE A 41 -1.70 -1.28 -15.27
C ILE A 41 -2.73 -2.39 -15.53
N LEU A 42 -2.91 -3.30 -14.57
CA LEU A 42 -3.92 -4.36 -14.70
C LEU A 42 -5.34 -3.79 -14.69
N LEU A 43 -5.61 -2.81 -13.82
CA LEU A 43 -6.91 -2.14 -13.75
C LEU A 43 -7.22 -1.36 -15.03
N GLY A 44 -6.24 -0.65 -15.60
CA GLY A 44 -6.37 0.04 -16.88
C GLY A 44 -6.49 -0.91 -18.09
N ALA A 45 -6.10 -2.18 -17.93
CA ALA A 45 -6.19 -3.21 -18.96
C ALA A 45 -7.38 -4.17 -18.80
N ARG A 46 -8.34 -3.88 -17.90
CA ARG A 46 -9.52 -4.73 -17.64
C ARG A 46 -10.28 -5.10 -18.92
N ASP A 47 -10.42 -4.18 -19.87
CA ASP A 47 -11.13 -4.44 -21.13
C ASP A 47 -10.40 -5.45 -22.05
N ARG A 48 -9.10 -5.65 -21.82
CA ARG A 48 -8.24 -6.54 -22.62
C ARG A 48 -7.94 -7.87 -21.91
N LEU A 49 -8.04 -7.89 -20.59
CA LEU A 49 -7.78 -9.06 -19.77
C LEU A 49 -9.09 -9.75 -19.39
N THR A 50 -9.31 -10.95 -19.92
CA THR A 50 -10.48 -11.73 -19.52
C THR A 50 -10.30 -12.27 -18.11
N GLY A 51 -11.29 -12.05 -17.23
CA GLY A 51 -11.31 -12.64 -15.90
C GLY A 51 -10.68 -11.79 -14.79
N VAL A 52 -10.45 -10.49 -15.00
CA VAL A 52 -10.13 -9.55 -13.91
C VAL A 52 -11.42 -9.07 -13.26
N LEU A 53 -11.60 -9.36 -11.97
CA LEU A 53 -12.79 -9.00 -11.20
C LEU A 53 -12.65 -7.60 -10.59
N GLY A 54 -11.46 -7.28 -10.06
CA GLY A 54 -11.13 -5.97 -9.50
C GLY A 54 -10.30 -6.05 -8.23
N PRO A 55 -10.06 -4.92 -7.54
CA PRO A 55 -9.39 -4.92 -6.24
C PRO A 55 -10.11 -5.83 -5.26
N ALA A 56 -9.37 -6.71 -4.58
CA ALA A 56 -9.93 -7.59 -3.56
C ALA A 56 -10.53 -6.77 -2.40
N ALA A 57 -9.93 -5.63 -2.04
CA ALA A 57 -10.44 -4.70 -1.04
C ALA A 57 -11.82 -4.11 -1.38
N GLU A 58 -12.22 -4.05 -2.65
CA GLU A 58 -13.56 -3.62 -3.06
C GLU A 58 -14.58 -4.77 -3.03
N LEU A 59 -14.11 -6.03 -3.04
CA LEU A 59 -14.95 -7.23 -3.12
C LEU A 59 -15.10 -7.93 -1.77
N LEU A 60 -14.14 -7.75 -0.86
CA LEU A 60 -14.14 -8.33 0.47
C LEU A 60 -14.57 -7.29 1.50
N THR A 61 -15.30 -7.75 2.50
CA THR A 61 -15.75 -6.94 3.64
C THR A 61 -15.14 -7.53 4.91
N VAL A 62 -14.42 -6.71 5.65
CA VAL A 62 -13.86 -7.06 6.96
C VAL A 62 -14.83 -6.61 8.05
N THR A 63 -14.96 -7.40 9.12
CA THR A 63 -15.69 -6.97 10.32
C THR A 63 -15.07 -5.67 10.87
N PRO A 64 -15.86 -4.61 11.14
CA PRO A 64 -15.34 -3.35 11.64
C PRO A 64 -14.48 -3.52 12.90
N GLY A 65 -13.35 -2.80 12.96
CA GLY A 65 -12.39 -2.87 14.07
C GLY A 65 -11.31 -3.95 13.93
N TYR A 66 -11.34 -4.74 12.86
CA TYR A 66 -10.35 -5.79 12.57
C TYR A 66 -9.55 -5.53 11.29
N GLU A 67 -9.59 -4.31 10.76
CA GLU A 67 -8.96 -3.96 9.49
C GLU A 67 -7.44 -4.12 9.53
N ILE A 68 -6.80 -3.63 10.61
CA ILE A 68 -5.35 -3.70 10.80
C ILE A 68 -4.84 -5.15 10.90
N PRO A 69 -5.35 -5.99 11.83
CA PRO A 69 -4.90 -7.38 11.94
C PRO A 69 -5.15 -8.18 10.66
N LEU A 70 -6.26 -7.93 9.97
CA LEU A 70 -6.54 -8.66 8.74
C LEU A 70 -5.69 -8.18 7.56
N ALA A 71 -5.40 -6.88 7.46
CA ALA A 71 -4.45 -6.38 6.46
C ALA A 71 -3.06 -6.99 6.67
N ALA A 72 -2.59 -7.07 7.92
CA ALA A 72 -1.35 -7.76 8.26
C ALA A 72 -1.39 -9.25 7.90
N ALA A 73 -2.47 -9.95 8.25
CA ALA A 73 -2.64 -11.37 7.94
C ALA A 73 -2.69 -11.66 6.43
N PHE A 74 -3.32 -10.80 5.63
CA PHE A 74 -3.28 -10.90 4.17
C PHE A 74 -1.91 -10.50 3.59
N GLY A 75 -1.16 -9.66 4.29
CA GLY A 75 0.17 -9.18 3.87
C GLY A 75 0.13 -8.58 2.47
N VAL A 76 1.01 -9.05 1.58
CA VAL A 76 1.09 -8.57 0.19
C VAL A 76 -0.21 -8.75 -0.61
N ALA A 77 -1.14 -9.58 -0.14
CA ALA A 77 -2.40 -9.84 -0.81
C ALA A 77 -3.53 -8.90 -0.38
N ALA A 78 -3.31 -8.02 0.62
CA ALA A 78 -4.29 -7.02 1.03
C ALA A 78 -4.70 -6.11 -0.15
N ASP A 79 -3.73 -5.75 -1.00
CA ASP A 79 -3.92 -4.94 -2.21
C ASP A 79 -4.08 -5.78 -3.50
N ALA A 80 -4.42 -7.06 -3.39
CA ALA A 80 -4.47 -7.95 -4.56
C ALA A 80 -5.59 -7.59 -5.54
N ILE A 81 -5.37 -7.88 -6.83
CA ILE A 81 -6.44 -7.93 -7.83
C ILE A 81 -7.06 -9.32 -7.84
N ALA A 82 -8.36 -9.39 -7.60
CA ALA A 82 -9.15 -10.60 -7.77
C ALA A 82 -9.27 -10.98 -9.24
N VAL A 83 -9.01 -12.25 -9.55
CA VAL A 83 -9.09 -12.82 -10.90
C VAL A 83 -9.81 -14.17 -10.87
N THR A 84 -10.48 -14.53 -11.95
CA THR A 84 -11.34 -15.72 -11.99
C THR A 84 -10.58 -17.04 -12.06
N THR A 85 -9.37 -17.06 -12.63
CA THR A 85 -8.65 -18.31 -12.90
C THR A 85 -7.12 -18.14 -12.86
N PRO A 86 -6.37 -19.25 -12.67
CA PRO A 86 -4.91 -19.24 -12.85
C PRO A 86 -4.45 -18.77 -14.24
N ARG A 87 -5.25 -19.04 -15.29
CA ARG A 87 -4.95 -18.56 -16.65
C ARG A 87 -5.02 -17.04 -16.73
N ALA A 88 -6.10 -16.43 -16.21
CA ALA A 88 -6.23 -14.99 -16.13
C ALA A 88 -5.08 -14.35 -15.34
N ALA A 89 -4.64 -15.00 -14.25
CA ALA A 89 -3.49 -14.56 -13.49
C ALA A 89 -2.18 -14.60 -14.31
N ALA A 90 -1.94 -15.69 -15.04
CA ALA A 90 -0.76 -15.83 -15.90
C ALA A 90 -0.75 -14.80 -17.05
N GLU A 91 -1.91 -14.51 -17.64
CA GLU A 91 -2.07 -13.47 -18.66
C GLU A 91 -1.78 -12.08 -18.10
N ALA A 92 -2.30 -11.75 -16.92
CA ALA A 92 -2.02 -10.51 -16.22
C ALA A 92 -0.51 -10.34 -15.92
N ILE A 93 0.14 -11.38 -15.37
CA ILE A 93 1.59 -11.35 -15.12
C ILE A 93 2.39 -11.19 -16.42
N THR A 94 1.95 -11.84 -17.50
CA THR A 94 2.60 -11.72 -18.81
C THR A 94 2.46 -10.31 -19.38
N LEU A 95 1.31 -9.66 -19.19
CA LEU A 95 1.10 -8.26 -19.57
C LEU A 95 2.06 -7.34 -18.81
N LEU A 96 2.17 -7.50 -17.48
CA LEU A 96 3.09 -6.70 -16.66
C LEU A 96 4.54 -6.85 -17.14
N ARG A 97 4.98 -8.08 -17.44
CA ARG A 97 6.32 -8.31 -18.01
C ARG A 97 6.52 -7.65 -19.37
N LYS A 98 5.51 -7.70 -20.25
CA LYS A 98 5.61 -7.10 -21.60
C LYS A 98 5.66 -5.58 -21.58
N GLN A 99 5.14 -4.97 -20.53
CA GLN A 99 5.03 -3.51 -20.41
C GLN A 99 5.98 -2.93 -19.36
N ASP A 100 6.90 -3.74 -18.82
CA ASP A 100 7.72 -3.39 -17.66
C ASP A 100 6.90 -2.77 -16.51
N GLY A 101 5.68 -3.27 -16.34
CA GLY A 101 4.63 -2.69 -15.52
C GLY A 101 4.73 -3.01 -14.03
N GLY A 102 5.89 -3.42 -13.53
CA GLY A 102 6.07 -3.74 -12.11
C GLY A 102 5.47 -5.09 -11.69
N ARG A 103 5.00 -5.16 -10.43
CA ARG A 103 4.48 -6.39 -9.79
C ARG A 103 3.10 -6.13 -9.21
N ALA A 104 2.26 -7.17 -9.22
CA ALA A 104 0.96 -7.14 -8.58
C ALA A 104 0.70 -8.46 -7.86
N SER A 105 -0.02 -8.39 -6.75
CA SER A 105 -0.59 -9.56 -6.07
C SER A 105 -1.93 -9.90 -6.72
N LEU A 106 -2.20 -11.18 -6.90
CA LEU A 106 -3.42 -11.66 -7.54
C LEU A 106 -4.13 -12.64 -6.61
N LEU A 107 -5.41 -12.38 -6.33
CA LEU A 107 -6.27 -13.28 -5.56
C LEU A 107 -7.09 -14.11 -6.54
N LEU A 108 -6.84 -15.41 -6.60
CA LEU A 108 -7.51 -16.27 -7.56
C LEU A 108 -8.82 -16.78 -6.95
N ALA A 109 -9.93 -16.61 -7.67
CA ALA A 109 -11.14 -17.35 -7.37
C ALA A 109 -10.85 -18.84 -7.42
N GLY A 110 -11.22 -19.54 -6.36
CA GLY A 110 -11.04 -20.98 -6.27
C GLY A 110 -12.11 -21.69 -7.10
N PRO A 111 -11.85 -22.91 -7.61
CA PRO A 111 -12.96 -23.79 -7.93
C PRO A 111 -13.82 -23.96 -6.66
N PRO A 112 -15.16 -24.07 -6.78
CA PRO A 112 -16.00 -24.39 -5.61
C PRO A 112 -15.46 -25.65 -4.95
N ASP A 113 -15.12 -25.57 -3.67
CA ASP A 113 -14.39 -26.62 -2.95
C ASP A 113 -15.07 -27.98 -3.12
N GLY A 114 -14.37 -28.91 -3.78
CA GLY A 114 -14.73 -30.32 -3.82
C GLY A 114 -14.10 -31.14 -2.68
N THR A 115 -13.27 -30.54 -1.82
CA THR A 115 -12.65 -31.24 -0.68
C THR A 115 -12.15 -30.25 0.36
N THR A 116 -13.00 -29.89 1.31
CA THR A 116 -12.54 -29.45 2.63
C THR A 116 -11.84 -30.64 3.31
N PRO A 117 -10.62 -30.51 3.84
CA PRO A 117 -10.22 -31.34 4.96
C PRO A 117 -11.16 -30.97 6.11
N THR A 118 -12.16 -31.81 6.36
CA THR A 118 -12.93 -31.75 7.60
C THR A 118 -11.94 -31.92 8.74
N ALA A 119 -11.71 -30.85 9.50
CA ALA A 119 -11.30 -31.00 10.88
C ALA A 119 -12.47 -31.70 11.58
N ASP A 120 -12.35 -33.01 11.76
CA ASP A 120 -13.25 -33.77 12.60
C ASP A 120 -13.21 -33.18 14.02
N GLY A 121 -14.39 -32.80 14.53
CA GLY A 121 -14.64 -32.65 15.96
C GLY A 121 -14.83 -31.23 16.47
N ALA A 122 -16.01 -30.66 16.22
CA ALA A 122 -16.89 -30.08 17.25
C ALA A 122 -18.06 -29.40 16.54
N GLY A 123 -19.24 -29.99 16.64
CA GLY A 123 -20.46 -29.22 16.46
C GLY A 123 -20.52 -28.23 17.61
N ASP A 124 -20.62 -26.94 17.28
CA ASP A 124 -21.49 -26.02 17.98
C ASP A 124 -21.74 -24.80 17.07
N ASP A 125 -23.02 -24.58 16.84
CA ASP A 125 -23.62 -23.38 16.27
C ASP A 125 -23.35 -22.22 17.24
N HIS A 126 -22.17 -21.61 17.15
CA HIS A 126 -21.89 -20.36 17.83
C HIS A 126 -22.15 -19.21 16.86
N GLY A 127 -23.34 -18.63 17.00
CA GLY A 127 -23.68 -17.35 16.40
C GLY A 127 -22.56 -16.35 16.62
N LEU A 128 -22.29 -15.56 15.57
CA LEU A 128 -21.39 -14.43 15.63
C LEU A 128 -21.67 -13.62 16.91
N PRO A 129 -20.67 -13.30 17.75
CA PRO A 129 -20.89 -12.40 18.86
C PRO A 129 -21.30 -11.05 18.28
N ASP A 130 -22.56 -10.70 18.59
CA ASP A 130 -23.13 -9.39 18.34
C ASP A 130 -22.35 -8.38 19.18
N GLU A 131 -21.82 -7.35 18.52
CA GLU A 131 -21.33 -6.09 19.09
C GLU A 131 -20.37 -6.20 20.29
N ASN A 132 -19.10 -6.53 20.03
CA ASN A 132 -18.04 -6.21 20.98
C ASN A 132 -17.68 -4.71 20.82
N PRO A 133 -17.78 -3.86 21.87
CA PRO A 133 -17.44 -2.46 21.76
C PRO A 133 -15.95 -2.27 21.41
N PRO A 134 -15.58 -1.21 20.65
CA PRO A 134 -14.20 -0.99 20.25
C PRO A 134 -13.29 -0.87 21.49
N GLY A 135 -12.29 -1.74 21.58
CA GLY A 135 -11.30 -1.77 22.66
C GLY A 135 -11.57 -2.78 23.79
N ALA A 136 -12.55 -3.68 23.66
CA ALA A 136 -12.70 -4.80 24.59
C ALA A 136 -11.68 -5.92 24.27
N PRO A 137 -11.00 -6.49 25.28
CA PRO A 137 -10.06 -7.57 25.05
C PRO A 137 -10.74 -8.81 24.43
N PHE A 138 -10.13 -9.38 23.39
CA PHE A 138 -10.45 -10.66 22.77
C PHE A 138 -10.27 -11.81 23.78
N ALA A 139 -11.26 -12.00 24.64
CA ALA A 139 -11.29 -13.07 25.64
C ALA A 139 -11.22 -14.50 25.05
N THR A 140 -11.35 -14.64 23.73
CA THR A 140 -11.20 -15.90 22.99
C THR A 140 -10.46 -15.67 21.67
N PRO A 141 -9.48 -16.52 21.32
CA PRO A 141 -8.76 -16.40 20.06
C PRO A 141 -9.72 -16.54 18.87
N LEU A 142 -9.80 -15.51 18.02
CA LEU A 142 -10.80 -15.44 16.95
C LEU A 142 -10.19 -15.81 15.60
N PRO A 143 -10.70 -16.84 14.87
CA PRO A 143 -10.16 -17.20 13.57
C PRO A 143 -10.30 -16.04 12.57
N ALA A 144 -9.18 -15.61 11.97
CA ALA A 144 -9.16 -14.48 11.04
C ALA A 144 -10.12 -14.68 9.85
N ALA A 145 -10.25 -15.91 9.37
CA ALA A 145 -11.16 -16.25 8.26
C ALA A 145 -12.65 -15.99 8.57
N ALA A 146 -13.06 -15.97 9.84
CA ALA A 146 -14.45 -15.70 10.24
C ALA A 146 -14.80 -14.21 10.18
N LEU A 147 -13.78 -13.34 10.12
CA LEU A 147 -13.89 -11.88 10.11
C LEU A 147 -13.94 -11.29 8.70
N VAL A 148 -13.96 -12.13 7.65
CA VAL A 148 -14.02 -11.71 6.25
C VAL A 148 -15.26 -12.28 5.58
N ARG A 149 -15.93 -11.44 4.81
CA ARG A 149 -17.05 -11.81 3.92
C ARG A 149 -16.75 -11.34 2.50
N GLY A 150 -17.42 -11.94 1.53
CA GLY A 150 -17.26 -11.57 0.12
C GLY A 150 -17.93 -12.57 -0.83
N PRO A 151 -17.73 -12.41 -2.14
CA PRO A 151 -18.23 -13.32 -3.16
C PRO A 151 -17.82 -14.77 -2.89
N ALA A 152 -18.77 -15.70 -3.03
CA ALA A 152 -18.57 -17.13 -2.74
C ALA A 152 -17.39 -17.75 -3.51
N GLU A 153 -17.09 -17.24 -4.71
CA GLU A 153 -15.98 -17.69 -5.56
C GLU A 153 -14.60 -17.34 -4.99
N LEU A 154 -14.50 -16.28 -4.17
CA LEU A 154 -13.24 -15.82 -3.57
C LEU A 154 -13.01 -16.40 -2.17
N MET A 155 -14.08 -16.75 -1.47
CA MET A 155 -14.01 -17.21 -0.08
C MET A 155 -13.14 -18.47 0.14
N PRO A 156 -13.08 -19.47 -0.76
CA PRO A 156 -12.15 -20.59 -0.62
C PRO A 156 -10.68 -20.16 -0.54
N ALA A 157 -10.26 -19.22 -1.39
CA ALA A 157 -8.91 -18.69 -1.40
C ALA A 157 -8.62 -17.89 -0.12
N VAL A 158 -9.57 -17.03 0.30
CA VAL A 158 -9.47 -16.26 1.54
C VAL A 158 -9.33 -17.18 2.76
N ARG A 159 -10.18 -18.19 2.88
CA ARG A 159 -10.14 -19.17 3.98
C ARG A 159 -8.81 -19.92 4.02
N ARG A 160 -8.27 -20.29 2.85
CA ARG A 160 -6.99 -20.98 2.76
C ARG A 160 -5.81 -20.08 3.14
N MET A 161 -5.85 -18.81 2.74
CA MET A 161 -4.81 -17.84 3.11
C MET A 161 -4.81 -17.52 4.61
N LEU A 162 -6.00 -17.43 5.21
CA LEU A 162 -6.17 -17.15 6.63
C LEU A 162 -6.24 -18.42 7.51
N ALA A 163 -5.96 -19.58 6.93
CA ALA A 163 -6.00 -20.85 7.66
C ALA A 163 -4.93 -20.88 8.75
N GLY A 164 -5.33 -21.16 9.99
CA GLY A 164 -4.42 -21.19 11.14
C GLY A 164 -4.03 -19.81 11.67
N ILE A 165 -4.59 -18.72 11.12
CA ILE A 165 -4.36 -17.35 11.62
C ILE A 165 -5.47 -16.96 12.60
N VAL A 166 -5.06 -16.44 13.75
CA VAL A 166 -5.94 -16.12 14.87
C VAL A 166 -5.64 -14.72 15.38
N VAL A 167 -6.68 -13.91 15.53
CA VAL A 167 -6.57 -12.55 16.08
C VAL A 167 -6.49 -12.61 17.61
N VAL A 168 -5.54 -11.88 18.17
CA VAL A 168 -5.29 -11.72 19.61
C VAL A 168 -5.07 -10.25 19.97
N ASP A 169 -5.16 -9.88 21.24
CA ASP A 169 -5.10 -8.47 21.64
C ASP A 169 -3.67 -7.96 21.61
N THR A 170 -2.80 -8.69 22.32
CA THR A 170 -1.44 -8.25 22.63
C THR A 170 -0.39 -9.22 22.13
N LEU A 171 0.86 -8.77 22.09
CA LEU A 171 1.98 -9.63 21.73
C LEU A 171 2.25 -10.69 22.80
N GLU A 172 1.95 -10.40 24.06
CA GLU A 172 1.99 -11.35 25.18
C GLU A 172 0.97 -12.49 25.01
N ASP A 173 -0.25 -12.17 24.53
CA ASP A 173 -1.26 -13.17 24.19
C ASP A 173 -0.82 -14.01 22.98
N ALA A 174 -0.21 -13.36 21.99
CA ALA A 174 0.35 -14.02 20.82
C ALA A 174 1.43 -15.05 21.22
N GLU A 175 2.35 -14.67 22.10
CA GLU A 175 3.41 -15.54 22.61
C GLU A 175 2.82 -16.75 23.34
N THR A 176 1.86 -16.50 24.25
CA THR A 176 1.17 -17.56 25.00
C THR A 176 0.45 -18.54 24.08
N LEU A 177 -0.23 -18.02 23.04
CA LEU A 177 -0.93 -18.85 22.05
C LEU A 177 0.05 -19.74 21.29
N VAL A 178 1.14 -19.18 20.77
CA VAL A 178 2.11 -19.91 19.93
C VAL A 178 2.87 -20.97 20.73
N TYR A 179 3.20 -20.73 22.00
CA TYR A 179 3.79 -21.77 22.85
C TYR A 179 2.84 -22.96 23.08
N THR A 180 1.54 -22.68 23.19
CA THR A 180 0.54 -23.71 23.45
C THR A 180 0.11 -24.45 22.18
N ARG A 181 0.08 -23.74 21.05
CA ARG A 181 -0.37 -24.20 19.73
C ARG A 181 0.61 -23.74 18.64
N PRO A 182 1.76 -24.40 18.49
CA PRO A 182 2.81 -24.00 17.54
C PRO A 182 2.38 -24.11 16.07
N GLU A 183 1.27 -24.79 15.78
CA GLU A 183 0.65 -24.87 14.46
C GLU A 183 -0.13 -23.60 14.05
N LEU A 184 -0.40 -22.69 14.98
CA LEU A 184 -1.13 -21.45 14.73
C LEU A 184 -0.19 -20.26 14.54
N THR A 185 -0.71 -19.22 13.88
CA THR A 185 -0.10 -17.89 13.80
C THR A 185 -1.05 -16.89 14.45
N ALA A 186 -0.55 -16.16 15.45
CA ALA A 186 -1.24 -15.05 16.07
C ALA A 186 -1.06 -13.78 15.24
N VAL A 187 -2.10 -12.95 15.15
CA VAL A 187 -2.02 -11.56 14.68
C VAL A 187 -2.56 -10.62 15.75
N THR A 188 -1.78 -9.63 16.16
CA THR A 188 -2.18 -8.64 17.17
C THR A 188 -3.08 -7.56 16.58
N ALA A 189 -3.75 -6.78 17.43
CA ALA A 189 -4.55 -5.63 17.01
C ALA A 189 -3.73 -4.57 16.23
N ASP A 190 -2.43 -4.46 16.52
CA ASP A 190 -1.50 -3.55 15.85
C ASP A 190 -0.92 -4.14 14.55
N GLY A 191 -1.26 -5.39 14.21
CA GLY A 191 -0.84 -6.06 12.98
C GLY A 191 0.48 -6.82 13.07
N ASP A 192 0.98 -7.10 14.27
CA ASP A 192 2.14 -7.97 14.44
C ASP A 192 1.71 -9.44 14.28
N LEU A 193 2.44 -10.18 13.44
CA LEU A 193 2.29 -11.61 13.23
C LEU A 193 3.35 -12.38 14.01
N LEU A 194 2.92 -13.39 14.75
CA LEU A 194 3.80 -14.31 15.47
C LEU A 194 3.35 -15.75 15.25
N GLY A 195 4.22 -16.59 14.71
CA GLY A 195 4.07 -18.03 14.63
C GLY A 195 5.33 -18.73 15.13
N ALA A 196 5.30 -20.06 15.26
CA ALA A 196 6.40 -20.82 15.86
C ALA A 196 7.75 -20.72 15.12
N TYR A 197 7.72 -20.42 13.81
CA TYR A 197 8.90 -20.40 12.95
C TYR A 197 9.10 -19.09 12.18
N PHE A 198 8.15 -18.16 12.30
CA PHE A 198 8.15 -16.91 11.55
C PHE A 198 7.43 -15.84 12.37
N ALA A 199 7.99 -14.63 12.37
CA ALA A 199 7.38 -13.46 12.98
C ALA A 199 7.58 -12.26 12.06
N HIS A 200 6.61 -11.35 12.04
CA HIS A 200 6.65 -10.11 11.29
C HIS A 200 5.91 -9.03 12.07
N GLY A 201 6.55 -7.90 12.34
CA GLY A 201 5.97 -6.86 13.16
C GLY A 201 6.94 -5.71 13.39
N GLY A 202 6.48 -4.70 14.12
CA GLY A 202 7.22 -3.48 14.41
C GLY A 202 6.49 -2.22 13.95
N SER A 203 7.10 -1.06 14.23
CA SER A 203 6.53 0.22 13.80
C SER A 203 6.59 0.36 12.27
N ALA A 204 5.68 1.17 11.70
CA ALA A 204 5.57 1.49 10.26
C ALA A 204 6.80 2.23 9.69
N GLY A 205 8.00 1.67 9.84
CA GLY A 205 9.29 2.30 9.54
C GLY A 205 9.78 2.11 8.11
N ALA A 206 9.14 1.25 7.31
CA ALA A 206 9.32 1.25 5.87
C ALA A 206 8.13 2.00 5.27
N PRO A 207 8.35 3.10 4.51
CA PRO A 207 7.25 3.86 3.94
C PRO A 207 6.39 2.95 3.06
N SER A 208 5.12 2.86 3.42
CA SER A 208 4.06 2.20 2.66
C SER A 208 3.96 2.78 1.25
N LEU A 209 3.34 2.04 0.32
CA LEU A 209 3.12 2.55 -1.04
C LEU A 209 2.35 3.87 -1.04
N LEU A 210 1.40 4.03 -0.12
CA LEU A 210 0.65 5.28 0.05
C LEU A 210 1.54 6.43 0.52
N GLU A 211 2.48 6.20 1.45
CA GLU A 211 3.43 7.21 1.90
C GLU A 211 4.44 7.59 0.81
N VAL A 212 4.90 6.63 0.00
CA VAL A 212 5.75 6.92 -1.15
C VAL A 212 4.95 7.69 -2.23
N GLN A 213 3.67 7.38 -2.44
CA GLN A 213 2.79 8.12 -3.34
C GLN A 213 2.57 9.56 -2.87
N ALA A 214 2.26 9.75 -1.58
CA ALA A 214 2.13 11.08 -0.98
C ALA A 214 3.42 11.91 -1.13
N ALA A 215 4.59 11.28 -0.95
CA ALA A 215 5.87 11.95 -1.16
C ALA A 215 6.15 12.34 -2.63
N VAL A 216 5.57 11.62 -3.60
CA VAL A 216 5.62 12.00 -5.02
C VAL A 216 4.70 13.19 -5.28
N ASP A 217 3.47 13.15 -4.76
CA ASP A 217 2.49 14.22 -4.94
C ASP A 217 2.96 15.53 -4.29
N GLU A 218 3.56 15.45 -3.10
CA GLU A 218 4.19 16.57 -2.41
C GLU A 218 5.34 17.17 -3.23
N ALA A 219 6.26 16.32 -3.74
CA ALA A 219 7.36 16.79 -4.57
C ALA A 219 6.87 17.41 -5.89
N ALA A 220 5.76 16.93 -6.45
CA ALA A 220 5.15 17.51 -7.65
C ALA A 220 4.53 18.89 -7.37
N ALA A 221 3.85 19.06 -6.22
CA ALA A 221 3.33 20.34 -5.78
C ALA A 221 4.46 21.35 -5.53
N GLU A 222 5.52 20.94 -4.82
CA GLU A 222 6.71 21.77 -4.57
C GLU A 222 7.39 22.20 -5.88
N LEU A 223 7.47 21.30 -6.88
CA LEU A 223 8.00 21.64 -8.20
C LEU A 223 7.18 22.71 -8.92
N ALA A 224 5.85 22.66 -8.81
CA ALA A 224 4.97 23.66 -9.40
C ALA A 224 5.19 25.04 -8.75
N GLU A 225 5.31 25.09 -7.43
CA GLU A 225 5.61 26.33 -6.69
C GLU A 225 6.99 26.89 -7.03
N LEU A 226 8.02 26.02 -7.06
CA LEU A 226 9.38 26.41 -7.44
C LEU A 226 9.46 26.90 -8.88
N ALA A 227 8.66 26.34 -9.81
CA ALA A 227 8.61 26.82 -11.18
C ALA A 227 8.10 28.27 -11.28
N VAL A 228 7.01 28.59 -10.55
CA VAL A 228 6.51 29.97 -10.46
C VAL A 228 7.57 30.89 -9.85
N ARG A 229 8.20 30.47 -8.75
CA ARG A 229 9.21 31.28 -8.07
C ARG A 229 10.45 31.54 -8.92
N CYS A 230 10.89 30.55 -9.70
CA CYS A 230 12.03 30.73 -10.62
C CYS A 230 11.69 31.73 -11.73
N ALA A 231 10.45 31.72 -12.25
CA ALA A 231 10.01 32.70 -13.24
C ALA A 231 10.02 34.14 -12.69
N GLU A 232 9.45 34.34 -11.49
CA GLU A 232 9.47 35.66 -10.82
C GLU A 232 10.89 36.18 -10.58
N LEU A 233 11.78 35.31 -10.11
CA LEU A 233 13.17 35.67 -9.84
C LEU A 233 13.94 35.99 -11.12
N ALA A 234 13.64 35.30 -12.23
CA ALA A 234 14.22 35.61 -13.53
C ALA A 234 13.79 36.99 -14.03
N GLU A 235 12.52 37.36 -13.87
CA GLU A 235 12.02 38.71 -14.20
C GLU A 235 12.66 39.80 -13.32
N ALA A 236 12.78 39.53 -12.00
CA ALA A 236 13.43 40.44 -11.07
C ALA A 236 14.92 40.64 -11.41
N GLN A 237 15.61 39.56 -11.79
CA GLN A 237 17.00 39.63 -12.25
C GLN A 237 17.13 40.44 -13.55
N HIS A 238 16.23 40.26 -14.51
CA HIS A 238 16.22 41.03 -15.76
C HIS A 238 16.02 42.52 -15.48
N THR A 239 15.04 42.86 -14.65
CA THR A 239 14.75 44.24 -14.21
C THR A 239 15.95 44.87 -13.49
N ALA A 240 16.63 44.12 -12.62
CA ALA A 240 17.82 44.60 -11.92
C ALA A 240 19.00 44.84 -12.88
N ALA A 241 19.15 44.01 -13.91
CA ALA A 241 20.17 44.17 -14.95
C ALA A 241 19.93 45.44 -15.77
N GLU A 242 18.70 45.68 -16.23
CA GLU A 242 18.33 46.90 -16.96
C GLU A 242 18.54 48.17 -16.13
N ARG A 243 18.22 48.12 -14.82
CA ARG A 243 18.47 49.26 -13.91
C ARG A 243 19.96 49.54 -13.77
N ARG A 244 20.79 48.50 -13.69
CA ARG A 244 22.26 48.64 -13.64
C ARG A 244 22.78 49.28 -14.92
N GLU A 245 22.33 48.81 -16.09
CA GLU A 245 22.74 49.36 -17.39
C GLU A 245 22.36 50.84 -17.53
N ARG A 246 21.13 51.20 -17.17
CA ARG A 246 20.69 52.61 -17.17
C ARG A 246 21.52 53.49 -16.22
N SER A 247 21.86 52.98 -15.03
CA SER A 247 22.70 53.73 -14.08
C SER A 247 24.17 53.86 -14.51
N ALA A 248 24.64 52.97 -15.39
CA ALA A 248 26.00 53.03 -15.92
C ALA A 248 26.12 53.93 -17.18
N ALA A 249 24.98 54.29 -17.77
CA ALA A 249 24.88 55.17 -18.95
C ALA A 249 24.65 56.66 -18.61
N LEU A 250 24.43 56.98 -17.32
CA LEU A 250 24.29 58.32 -16.75
C LEU A 250 25.57 58.74 -16.05
#